data_AF-A0A820N1Q3-F1
#
_entry.id   AF-A0A820N1Q3-F1
#
_cell.length_a   1.000
_cell.length_b   1.000
_cell.length_c   1.000
_cell.angle_alpha   90.00
_cell.angle_beta   90.00
_cell.angle_gamma   90.00
#
_symmetry.space_group_name_H-M   'P 1'
#
loop_
_entity.id
_entity.type
_entity.pdbx_description
1 polymer ?
#
loop_
_entity_poly.entity_id
_entity_poly.type
_entity_poly.pdbx_seq_one_letter_code
_entity_poly.pdbx_strand_id
1 'polypeptide(L)' 'MQKFDHPHIIKLIGVCTEQPVLLIMELARLGELRSYLVANRSDFDVITLVLYCEQLASALAY' A
#
# COMPACT_ATOMS: atom_id res chain seq x y z
N MET A 1 4.90 -3.80 -14.00
CA MET A 1 3.97 -3.04 -13.13
C MET A 1 2.56 -2.88 -13.70
N GLN A 2 2.37 -2.72 -15.02
CA GLN A 2 1.04 -2.53 -15.64
C GLN A 2 0.04 -3.71 -15.50
N LYS A 3 0.40 -4.77 -14.77
CA LYS A 3 -0.41 -6.00 -14.59
C LYS A 3 -0.48 -6.49 -13.13
N PHE A 4 -0.14 -5.63 -12.16
CA PHE A 4 -0.40 -5.95 -10.76
C PHE A 4 -1.86 -5.61 -10.47
N ASP A 5 -2.68 -6.64 -10.32
CA ASP A 5 -4.07 -6.51 -9.88
C ASP A 5 -4.26 -7.39 -8.64
N HIS A 6 -3.93 -6.82 -7.49
CA HIS A 6 -3.99 -7.49 -6.20
C HIS A 6 -4.51 -6.50 -5.15
N PRO A 7 -5.40 -6.91 -4.23
CA PRO A 7 -6.01 -6.01 -3.24
C PRO A 7 -5.00 -5.28 -2.34
N HIS A 8 -3.83 -5.88 -2.10
CA HIS A 8 -2.79 -5.33 -1.21
C HIS A 8 -1.62 -4.67 -1.97
N ILE A 9 -1.75 -4.41 -3.27
CA ILE A 9 -0.75 -3.71 -4.09
C ILE A 9 -1.38 -2.42 -4.64
N ILE A 10 -0.74 -1.28 -4.41
CA ILE A 10 -1.19 0.01 -4.95
C ILE A 10 -1.17 -0.03 -6.48
N LYS A 11 -2.35 0.15 -7.09
CA LYS A 11 -2.51 0.06 -8.54
C LYS A 11 -1.89 1.26 -9.24
N LEU A 12 -1.14 0.98 -10.30
CA LEU A 12 -0.71 1.99 -11.28
C LEU A 12 -1.85 2.19 -12.29
N ILE A 13 -2.50 3.35 -12.21
CA ILE A 13 -3.62 3.73 -13.08
C ILE A 13 -3.09 4.20 -14.45
N GLY A 14 -1.99 4.95 -14.45
CA GLY A 14 -1.43 5.50 -15.69
C GLY A 14 -0.11 6.22 -15.48
N VAL A 15 0.45 6.72 -16.59
CA VAL A 15 1.70 7.49 -16.61
C VAL A 15 1.50 8.69 -17.51
N CYS A 16 1.80 9.89 -17.00
CA CYS A 16 1.95 11.09 -17.83
C CYS A 16 3.39 11.14 -18.31
N THR A 17 3.61 11.04 -19.63
CA THR A 17 4.94 10.95 -20.22
C THR A 17 5.52 12.31 -20.62
N GLU A 18 4.71 13.36 -20.64
CA GLU A 18 5.18 14.74 -20.81
C GLU A 18 6.04 15.15 -19.60
N GLN A 19 7.09 15.94 -19.82
CA GLN A 19 8.03 16.27 -18.75
C GLN A 19 7.42 17.28 -17.77
N PRO A 20 7.46 17.02 -16.44
CA PRO A 20 8.08 15.86 -15.78
C PRO A 20 7.21 14.60 -15.84
N VAL A 21 7.84 13.42 -15.99
CA VAL A 21 7.12 12.14 -16.00
C VAL A 21 6.42 11.92 -14.65
N LEU A 22 5.11 11.70 -14.66
CA LEU A 22 4.29 11.46 -13.47
C LEU A 22 3.67 10.07 -13.48
N LEU A 23 3.65 9.41 -12.32
CA LEU A 23 2.93 8.16 -12.10
C LEU A 23 1.57 8.48 -11.46
N ILE A 24 0.49 8.00 -12.07
CA ILE A 24 -0.86 8.11 -11.52
C ILE A 24 -1.19 6.78 -10.85
N MET A 25 -1.41 6.80 -9.54
CA MET A 25 -1.58 5.61 -8.70
C MET A 25 -2.81 5.76 -7.79
N GLU A 26 -3.28 4.65 -7.26
CA GLU A 26 -4.31 4.65 -6.22
C GLU A 26 -3.84 5.38 -4.94
N LEU A 27 -4.75 6.10 -4.28
CA LEU A 27 -4.45 6.90 -3.09
C LEU A 27 -4.65 6.08 -1.79
N ALA A 28 -3.55 5.77 -1.11
CA ALA A 28 -3.57 5.28 0.27
C ALA A 28 -3.80 6.44 1.26
N ARG A 29 -5.07 6.69 1.64
CA ARG A 29 -5.47 7.87 2.44
C ARG A 29 -4.79 8.00 3.81
N LEU A 30 -4.38 6.89 4.42
CA LEU A 30 -3.73 6.86 5.73
C LEU A 30 -2.20 7.00 5.65
N GLY A 31 -1.64 7.14 4.45
CA GLY A 31 -0.21 7.25 4.22
C GLY A 31 0.53 5.94 4.48
N GLU A 32 1.79 6.04 4.89
CA GLU A 32 2.65 4.88 5.12
C GLU A 32 2.28 4.11 6.39
N LEU A 33 2.35 2.78 6.31
CA LEU A 33 1.99 1.90 7.42
C LEU A 33 2.85 2.18 8.66
N ARG A 34 4.15 2.44 8.51
CA ARG A 34 5.05 2.69 9.64
C ARG A 34 4.63 3.91 10.45
N SER A 35 4.49 5.07 9.80
CA SER A 35 4.04 6.29 10.49
C SER A 35 2.65 6.12 11.09
N TYR A 36 1.74 5.43 10.39
CA TYR A 36 0.40 5.14 10.91
C TYR A 36 0.44 4.29 12.19
N LEU A 37 1.26 3.23 12.23
CA LEU A 37 1.44 2.37 13.40
C LEU A 37 2.10 3.11 14.57
N VAL A 38 3.08 3.98 14.30
CA VAL A 38 3.73 4.79 15.35
C VAL A 38 2.76 5.82 15.93
N ALA A 39 1.94 6.45 15.10
CA ALA A 39 0.98 7.47 15.53
C ALA A 39 -0.19 6.89 16.36
N ASN A 40 -0.61 5.65 16.08
CA ASN A 40 -1.77 5.01 16.73
C ASN A 40 -1.36 3.77 17.54
N ARG A 41 -0.17 3.78 18.15
CA ARG A 41 0.45 2.61 18.79
C ARG A 41 -0.43 1.92 19.85
N SER A 42 -1.29 2.67 20.52
CA SER A 42 -2.21 2.18 21.56
C SER A 42 -3.47 1.52 21.01
N ASP A 43 -3.75 1.64 19.70
CA ASP A 43 -5.07 1.39 19.14
C ASP A 43 -5.14 0.04 18.40
N PHE A 44 -4.03 -0.71 18.35
CA PHE A 44 -3.94 -1.98 17.64
C PHE A 44 -3.79 -3.17 18.56
N ASP A 45 -4.57 -4.22 18.28
CA ASP A 45 -4.37 -5.54 18.86
C ASP A 45 -3.38 -6.37 18.02
N VAL A 46 -2.88 -7.45 18.62
CA VAL A 46 -1.93 -8.36 17.96
C VAL A 46 -2.55 -9.00 16.72
N ILE A 47 -3.85 -9.26 16.73
CA ILE A 47 -4.58 -9.89 15.61
C ILE A 47 -4.54 -8.98 14.39
N THR A 48 -4.79 -7.67 14.55
CA THR A 48 -4.69 -6.70 13.44
C THR A 48 -3.27 -6.60 12.90
N LEU A 49 -2.26 -6.63 13.77
CA LEU A 49 -0.86 -6.61 13.32
C LEU A 49 -0.50 -7.86 12.50
N VAL A 50 -0.97 -9.05 12.92
CA VAL A 50 -0.77 -10.30 12.17
C VAL A 50 -1.50 -10.26 10.83
N LEU A 51 -2.71 -9.68 10.78
CA LEU A 51 -3.44 -9.48 9.54
C LEU A 51 -2.63 -8.61 8.56
N TYR A 52 -2.04 -7.50 9.02
CA TYR A 52 -1.18 -6.68 8.16
C TYR A 52 0.02 -7.45 7.62
N CYS A 53 0.64 -8.32 8.44
CA CYS A 53 1.72 -9.20 7.97
C CYS A 53 1.26 -10.17 6.88
N GLU A 54 0.07 -10.78 7.03
CA GLU A 54 -0.51 -11.69 6.03
C GLU A 54 -0.82 -10.95 4.71
N GLN A 55 -1.41 -9.76 4.80
CA GLN A 55 -1.70 -8.92 3.64
C GLN A 55 -0.44 -8.51 2.88
N LEU A 56 0.64 -8.17 3.60
CA LEU A 56 1.93 -7.87 2.99
C LEU A 56 2.58 -9.11 2.36
N ALA A 57 2.51 -10.25 3.05
CA ALA A 57 3.04 -11.51 2.52
C ALA A 57 2.31 -11.95 1.25
N SER A 58 0.97 -11.84 1.21
CA SER A 58 0.18 -12.14 0.00
C SER A 58 0.54 -11.24 -1.18
N ALA A 59 0.75 -9.94 -0.94
CA ALA A 59 1.23 -9.03 -1.98
C ALA A 59 2.63 -9.37 -2.51
N LEU A 60 3.54 -9.79 -1.63
CA LEU A 60 4.92 -10.15 -2.01
C LEU A 60 5.00 -11.50 -2.73
N ALA A 61 4.08 -12.42 -2.44
CA ALA A 61 4.01 -13.72 -3.08
C ALA A 61 3.41 -13.68 -4.50
N TYR A 62 2.71 -12.61 -4.85
CA TYR A 62 2.10 -12.38 -6.16
C TYR A 62 3.11 -11.88 -7.21
#